data_AF-A0A7W1R0R5-F1
#
_entry.id   AF-A0A7W1R0R5-F1
#
_cell.length_a   1.000
_cell.length_b   1.000
_cell.length_c   1.000
_cell.angle_alpha   90.00
_cell.angle_beta   90.00
_cell.angle_gamma   90.00
#
_symmetry.space_group_name_H-M   'P 1'
#
loop_
_entity.id
_entity.type
_entity.pdbx_description
1 polymer ?
#
loop_
_entity_poly.entity_id
_entity_poly.type
_entity_poly.pdbx_seq_one_letter_code
_entity_poly.pdbx_strand_id
1 'polypeptide(L)' 'MNEVLVRRIFDAFAQKQGFSLRECFAEDAVWSVPGTSVMAGTYRGRSEIFRFLGNLPKLTGGTYGSRLIDVLTSGERAAA' A
#
# COMPACT_ATOMS: atom_id res chain seq x y z
N MET A 1 5.80 16.29 -0.01
CA MET A 1 5.85 15.66 1.32
C MET A 1 5.33 14.24 1.20
N ASN A 2 6.00 13.28 1.83
CA ASN A 2 5.64 11.86 1.78
C ASN A 2 4.21 11.59 2.28
N GLU A 3 3.67 12.42 3.18
CA GLU A 3 2.29 12.31 3.67
C GLU A 3 1.25 12.40 2.55
N VAL A 4 1.40 13.37 1.65
CA VAL A 4 0.50 13.55 0.49
C VAL A 4 0.54 12.33 -0.43
N LEU A 5 1.71 11.71 -0.53
CA LEU A 5 1.96 10.56 -1.38
C LEU A 5 1.29 9.31 -0.79
N VAL A 6 1.41 9.11 0.53
CA VAL A 6 0.71 8.07 1.27
C VAL A 6 -0.81 8.24 1.19
N ARG A 7 -1.34 9.45 1.43
CA ARG A 7 -2.78 9.72 1.28
C ARG A 7 -3.30 9.35 -0.11
N ARG A 8 -2.60 9.76 -1.17
CA ARG A 8 -2.93 9.37 -2.54
C ARG A 8 -2.93 7.86 -2.74
N ILE A 9 -2.00 7.15 -2.11
CA ILE A 9 -1.94 5.68 -2.16
C ILE A 9 -3.22 5.06 -1.57
N PHE A 10 -3.63 5.49 -0.39
CA PHE A 10 -4.83 4.97 0.27
C PHE A 10 -6.14 5.40 -0.40
N ASP A 11 -6.23 6.63 -0.92
CA ASP A 11 -7.39 7.08 -1.69
C ASP A 11 -7.58 6.27 -2.98
N ALA A 12 -6.48 5.99 -3.69
CA ALA A 12 -6.51 5.14 -4.88
C ALA A 12 -6.87 3.68 -4.54
N PHE A 13 -6.54 3.18 -3.35
CA PHE A 13 -7.05 1.88 -2.86
C PHE A 13 -8.56 1.89 -2.69
N ALA A 14 -9.10 2.91 -2.02
CA ALA A 14 -10.55 3.03 -1.83
C ALA A 14 -11.30 3.12 -3.16
N GLN A 15 -10.71 3.77 -4.17
CA GLN A 15 -11.32 3.96 -5.48
C GLN A 15 -11.03 2.84 -6.50
N LYS A 16 -10.32 1.77 -6.11
CA LYS A 16 -9.88 0.67 -7.00
C LYS A 16 -9.02 1.15 -8.18
N GLN A 17 -8.34 2.29 -8.05
CA GLN A 17 -7.51 2.89 -9.09
C GLN A 17 -6.05 2.47 -8.94
N GLY A 18 -5.79 1.16 -9.00
CA GLY A 18 -4.44 0.63 -8.76
C GLY A 18 -3.38 1.10 -9.76
N PHE A 19 -3.77 1.49 -10.98
CA PHE A 19 -2.82 1.85 -12.04
C PHE A 19 -2.11 3.19 -11.82
N SER A 20 -2.78 4.17 -11.18
CA SER A 20 -2.20 5.48 -10.87
C SER A 20 -1.12 5.42 -9.78
N LEU A 21 -0.99 4.28 -9.09
CA LEU A 21 -0.05 4.08 -7.99
C LEU A 21 1.37 3.77 -8.45
N ARG A 22 1.60 3.47 -9.74
CA ARG A 22 2.93 3.01 -10.19
C ARG A 22 4.01 4.05 -9.96
N GLU A 23 3.66 5.31 -10.14
CA GLU A 23 4.53 6.46 -9.94
C GLU A 23 4.70 6.81 -8.45
N CYS A 24 3.84 6.28 -7.58
CA CYS A 24 3.91 6.51 -6.14
C CYS A 24 4.89 5.57 -5.41
N PHE A 25 5.30 4.47 -6.05
CA PHE A 25 6.24 3.52 -5.44
C PHE A 25 7.60 3.58 -6.15
N ALA A 26 8.66 3.81 -5.37
CA ALA A 26 10.03 3.59 -5.81
C ALA A 26 10.22 2.14 -6.28
N GLU A 27 11.18 1.91 -7.17
CA GLU A 27 11.41 0.57 -7.73
C GLU A 27 11.83 -0.45 -6.65
N ASP A 28 12.52 0.03 -5.61
CA ASP A 28 13.02 -0.69 -4.44
C ASP A 28 12.14 -0.50 -3.18
N ALA A 29 10.94 0.08 -3.33
CA ALA A 29 10.05 0.33 -2.20
C ALA A 29 9.72 -0.94 -1.40
N VAL A 30 9.62 -0.81 -0.07
CA VAL A 30 9.28 -1.93 0.82
C VAL A 30 7.94 -1.67 1.48
N TRP A 31 7.00 -2.60 1.32
CA TRP A 31 5.70 -2.58 1.99
C TRP A 31 5.64 -3.69 3.03
N SER A 32 5.47 -3.31 4.30
CA SER A 32 5.40 -4.27 5.42
C SER A 32 4.01 -4.29 6.02
N VAL A 33 3.38 -5.46 6.03
CA VAL A 33 2.10 -5.71 6.71
C VAL A 33 2.39 -6.54 7.96
N PRO A 34 2.27 -5.95 9.17
CA PRO A 34 2.49 -6.68 10.42
C PRO A 34 1.34 -7.65 10.73
N GLY A 35 1.60 -8.59 11.65
CA GLY A 35 0.62 -9.54 12.17
C GLY A 35 0.77 -10.95 11.58
N THR A 36 -0.29 -11.74 11.68
CA THR A 36 -0.33 -13.15 11.26
C THR A 36 -1.45 -13.44 10.26
N SER A 37 -2.06 -12.40 9.71
CA SER A 37 -3.11 -12.55 8.70
C SER A 37 -2.54 -13.14 7.40
N VAL A 38 -3.43 -13.57 6.49
CA VAL A 38 -3.05 -13.99 5.13
C VAL A 38 -2.38 -12.89 4.31
N MET A 39 -2.47 -11.64 4.76
CA MET A 39 -1.84 -10.46 4.16
C MET A 39 -0.52 -10.08 4.84
N ALA A 40 -0.17 -10.72 5.95
CA ALA A 40 1.06 -10.40 6.69
C ALA A 40 2.29 -10.78 5.87
N GLY A 41 3.30 -9.91 5.90
CA GLY A 41 4.52 -10.11 5.12
C GLY A 41 5.22 -8.81 4.76
N THR A 42 6.34 -8.97 4.05
CA THR A 42 7.12 -7.85 3.52
C THR A 42 7.25 -8.02 2.02
N TYR A 43 6.71 -7.05 1.27
CA TYR A 43 6.72 -7.00 -0.19
C TYR A 43 7.78 -6.01 -0.64
N ARG A 44 8.73 -6.47 -1.44
CA ARG A 44 9.90 -5.71 -1.87
C ARG A 44 9.82 -5.39 -3.35
N GLY A 45 9.97 -4.11 -3.63
CA GLY A 45 9.90 -3.53 -4.95
C GLY A 45 8.47 -3.41 -5.49
N ARG A 46 8.34 -2.54 -6.49
CA ARG A 46 7.05 -2.19 -7.09
C ARG A 46 6.27 -3.41 -7.54
N SER A 47 6.92 -4.41 -8.14
CA SER A 47 6.26 -5.61 -8.66
C SER A 47 5.56 -6.44 -7.58
N GLU A 48 6.20 -6.66 -6.42
CA GLU A 48 5.61 -7.43 -5.32
C GLU A 48 4.47 -6.66 -4.67
N ILE A 49 4.64 -5.35 -4.48
CA ILE A 49 3.61 -4.46 -3.95
C ILE A 49 2.38 -4.52 -4.86
N PHE A 50 2.53 -4.35 -6.18
CA PHE A 50 1.40 -4.44 -7.10
C PHE A 50 0.72 -5.81 -7.13
N ARG A 51 1.49 -6.90 -6.99
CA ARG A 51 0.94 -8.25 -6.88
C ARG A 51 0.10 -8.41 -5.62
N PHE A 52 0.60 -7.92 -4.48
CA PHE A 52 -0.16 -7.88 -3.22
C PHE A 52 -1.48 -7.11 -3.39
N LEU A 53 -1.42 -5.92 -4.01
CA LEU A 53 -2.58 -5.08 -4.25
C LEU A 53 -3.63 -5.73 -5.16
N GLY A 54 -3.20 -6.38 -6.25
CA GLY A 54 -4.10 -7.14 -7.12
C GLY A 54 -4.77 -8.34 -6.42
N ASN A 55 -4.14 -8.87 -5.36
CA ASN A 55 -4.68 -9.97 -4.57
C ASN A 55 -5.58 -9.52 -3.41
N LEU A 56 -5.54 -8.26 -2.98
CA LEU A 56 -6.34 -7.75 -1.85
C LEU A 56 -7.84 -8.12 -1.95
N PRO A 57 -8.54 -7.93 -3.08
CA PRO A 57 -9.94 -8.33 -3.19
C PRO A 57 -10.15 -9.83 -3.04
N LYS A 58 -9.21 -10.65 -3.51
CA LYS A 58 -9.30 -12.12 -3.42
C LYS A 58 -9.06 -12.59 -1.98
N LEU A 59 -8.08 -12.00 -1.31
CA LEU A 59 -7.70 -12.37 0.07
C LEU A 59 -8.72 -11.91 1.11
N THR A 60 -9.49 -10.86 0.82
CA THR A 60 -10.47 -10.26 1.75
C THR A 60 -11.93 -10.50 1.37
N GLY A 61 -12.19 -11.30 0.32
CA GLY A 61 -13.55 -11.46 -0.22
C GLY A 61 -14.16 -10.14 -0.70
N GLY A 62 -13.33 -9.20 -1.14
CA GLY A 62 -13.75 -7.87 -1.61
C GLY A 62 -14.11 -6.89 -0.49
N THR A 63 -13.94 -7.26 0.78
CA THR A 63 -14.30 -6.42 1.93
C THR A 63 -13.18 -5.49 2.39
N TYR A 64 -12.03 -5.51 1.72
CA TYR A 64 -10.93 -4.60 2.03
C TYR A 64 -11.36 -3.14 1.95
N GLY A 65 -11.41 -2.48 3.10
CA GLY A 65 -11.57 -1.05 3.25
C GLY A 65 -10.53 -0.55 4.26
N SER A 66 -9.64 0.33 3.81
CA SER A 66 -8.65 0.98 4.66
C SER A 66 -9.07 2.42 4.94
N ARG A 67 -9.10 2.79 6.23
CA ARG A 67 -9.21 4.18 6.66
C ARG A 67 -7.85 4.63 7.15
N LEU A 68 -7.20 5.51 6.42
CA LEU A 68 -5.93 6.09 6.84
C LEU A 68 -6.15 6.92 8.12
N ILE A 69 -5.46 6.56 9.21
CA ILE A 69 -5.61 7.24 10.50
C ILE A 69 -4.49 8.26 10.71
N ASP A 70 -3.25 7.83 10.51
CA ASP A 70 -2.07 8.68 10.71
C ASP A 70 -0.97 8.30 9.71
N VAL A 71 -0.06 9.21 9.42
CA VAL A 71 1.08 8.97 8.54
C VAL A 71 2.34 9.56 9.14
N LEU A 72 3.30 8.69 9.45
CA LEU A 72 4.63 9.08 9.90
C LEU A 72 5.57 9.10 8.71
N THR A 73 6.26 10.22 8.47
CA THR A 73 7.22 10.31 7.37
C THR A 73 8.58 10.86 7.78
N SER A 74 9.61 10.34 7.14
CA SER A 74 10.98 10.85 7.10
C SER A 74 11.37 11.05 5.63
N GLY A 75 12.55 11.64 5.36
CA GLY A 75 13.03 11.91 4.01
C GLY A 75 12.98 10.70 3.07
N GLU A 76 13.23 9.49 3.58
CA GLU A 76 13.29 8.25 2.80
C GLU A 76 12.18 7.24 3.11
N ARG A 77 11.40 7.45 4.17
CA ARG A 77 10.51 6.42 4.72
C ARG A 77 9.15 6.99 5.07
N ALA A 78 8.10 6.18 4.94
CA ALA A 78 6.77 6.49 5.43
C ALA A 78 6.13 5.25 6.07
N ALA A 79 5.31 5.47 7.10
CA ALA A 79 4.49 4.45 7.77
C ALA A 79 3.06 5.00 7.95
N ALA A 80 2.06 4.14 7.83
CA ALA A 80 0.65 4.49 7.70
C ALA A 80 -0.27 3.38 8.20
#